data_AF-A0A0C2IGB6-F1
#
_entry.id   AF-A0A0C2IGB6-F1
#
_cell.length_a   1.000
_cell.length_b   1.000
_cell.length_c   1.000
_cell.angle_alpha   90.00
_cell.angle_beta   90.00
_cell.angle_gamma   90.00
#
_symmetry.space_group_name_H-M   'P 1'
#
loop_
_entity.id
_entity.type
_entity.pdbx_description
1 polymer ?
#
loop_
_entity_poly.entity_id
_entity_poly.type
_entity_poly.pdbx_seq_one_letter_code
_entity_poly.pdbx_strand_id
1 'polypeptide(L)'
;MCLGPEKRNSIVFGEEGKDTEYPQLRESKWLSELAFAIDLFKHMKEIKTKLPGNDIFAHATYSPVKEFQCELKLFSRNLSLNITTHFPTLETMAAQFTLTEKYTNMITSLDKEITLHFGGFQKLYAEFDILS
;
A
#
# COMPACT_ATOMS: atom_id res chain seq x y z
N MET A 1 -37.90 5.61 -17.78
CA MET A 1 -37.15 6.18 -16.63
C MET A 1 -35.72 5.72 -16.79
N CYS A 2 -34.88 6.54 -17.41
CA CYS A 2 -33.52 6.17 -17.77
C CYS A 2 -32.61 6.37 -16.55
N LEU A 3 -32.04 5.30 -16.02
CA LEU A 3 -30.91 5.37 -15.10
C LEU A 3 -29.64 5.50 -15.95
N GLY A 4 -29.09 6.72 -16.02
CA GLY A 4 -27.82 7.00 -16.66
C GLY A 4 -26.63 6.51 -15.83
N PRO A 5 -25.44 6.34 -16.44
CA PRO A 5 -24.32 5.69 -15.79
C PRO A 5 -23.72 6.54 -14.67
N GLU A 6 -23.41 5.85 -13.57
CA GLU A 6 -22.70 6.30 -12.40
C GLU A 6 -21.35 6.95 -12.79
N LYS A 7 -21.15 8.21 -12.41
CA LYS A 7 -19.91 8.94 -12.66
C LYS A 7 -18.82 8.36 -11.77
N ARG A 8 -17.90 7.59 -12.38
CA ARG A 8 -16.62 7.26 -11.76
C ARG A 8 -15.86 8.56 -11.47
N ASN A 9 -15.49 8.77 -10.22
CA ASN A 9 -14.60 9.85 -9.80
C ASN A 9 -13.21 9.61 -10.42
N SER A 10 -12.98 10.13 -11.62
CA SER A 10 -11.65 10.38 -12.13
C SER A 10 -11.07 11.60 -11.40
N ILE A 11 -9.86 11.49 -10.87
CA ILE A 11 -9.12 12.65 -10.40
C ILE A 11 -8.82 13.50 -11.65
N VAL A 12 -9.58 14.58 -11.83
CA VAL A 12 -9.35 15.57 -12.88
C VAL A 12 -8.37 16.59 -12.30
N PHE A 13 -7.11 16.54 -12.73
CA PHE A 13 -6.19 17.66 -12.53
C PHE A 13 -6.59 18.73 -13.53
N GLY A 14 -7.21 19.81 -13.04
CA GLY A 14 -7.80 20.86 -13.87
C GLY A 14 -6.75 21.58 -14.70
N GLU A 15 -6.98 21.65 -16.01
CA GLU A 15 -6.37 22.64 -16.88
C GLU A 15 -7.10 23.97 -16.67
N GLU A 16 -6.41 24.96 -16.10
CA GLU A 16 -6.42 26.36 -16.54
C GLU A 16 -5.51 27.19 -15.62
N GLY A 17 -4.32 27.52 -16.15
CA GLY A 17 -3.55 28.69 -15.70
C GLY A 17 -2.61 28.52 -14.50
N LYS A 18 -1.65 27.57 -14.55
CA LYS A 18 -0.32 27.64 -13.88
C LYS A 18 0.57 26.41 -14.21
N ASP A 19 0.60 26.04 -15.47
CA ASP A 19 1.13 24.75 -15.92
C ASP A 19 2.66 24.63 -16.03
N THR A 20 3.40 25.59 -15.47
CA THR A 20 4.88 25.60 -15.47
C THR A 20 5.51 25.17 -14.15
N GLU A 21 4.72 24.95 -13.09
CA GLU A 21 5.29 24.74 -11.76
C GLU A 21 5.77 23.30 -11.53
N TYR A 22 5.15 22.30 -12.19
CA TYR A 22 5.44 20.88 -11.95
C TYR A 22 5.41 20.03 -13.24
N PRO A 23 6.47 20.07 -14.07
CA PRO A 23 6.54 19.29 -15.32
C PRO A 23 6.36 17.78 -15.10
N GLN A 24 6.74 17.26 -13.93
CA GLN A 24 6.61 15.84 -13.57
C GLN A 24 5.15 15.35 -13.51
N LEU A 25 4.16 16.23 -13.37
CA LEU A 25 2.73 15.86 -13.43
C LEU A 25 2.30 15.45 -14.84
N ARG A 26 3.12 15.71 -15.86
CA ARG A 26 2.92 15.25 -17.24
C ARG A 26 3.66 13.95 -17.53
N GLU A 27 4.58 13.55 -16.64
CA GLU A 27 5.37 12.34 -16.79
C GLU A 27 4.61 11.14 -16.24
N SER A 28 4.15 10.30 -17.15
CA SER A 28 3.30 9.17 -16.80
C SER A 28 3.96 8.12 -15.89
N LYS A 29 5.30 8.00 -15.97
CA LYS A 29 6.09 7.22 -15.01
C LYS A 29 6.02 7.83 -13.61
N TRP A 30 6.20 9.15 -13.49
CA TRP A 30 6.16 9.84 -12.21
C TRP A 30 4.77 9.75 -11.57
N LEU A 31 3.70 9.92 -12.36
CA LEU A 31 2.33 9.74 -11.90
C LEU A 31 2.07 8.34 -11.36
N SER A 32 2.63 7.31 -12.00
CA SER A 32 2.53 5.92 -11.52
C SER A 32 3.27 5.70 -10.20
N GLU A 33 4.46 6.30 -10.05
CA GLU A 33 5.23 6.26 -8.80
C GLU A 33 4.50 6.97 -7.67
N LEU A 34 3.89 8.14 -7.94
CA LEU A 34 3.06 8.85 -6.99
C LEU A 34 1.81 8.05 -6.62
N ALA A 35 1.12 7.47 -7.60
CA ALA A 35 -0.09 6.68 -7.38
C ALA A 35 0.18 5.45 -6.50
N PHE A 36 1.27 4.72 -6.78
CA PHE A 36 1.73 3.62 -5.93
C PHE A 36 2.04 4.09 -4.51
N ALA A 37 2.74 5.22 -4.36
CA ALA A 37 3.08 5.76 -3.04
C ALA A 37 1.81 6.15 -2.25
N ILE A 38 0.83 6.79 -2.89
CA ILE A 38 -0.44 7.16 -2.27
C ILE A 38 -1.18 5.92 -1.75
N ASP A 39 -1.31 4.89 -2.59
CA ASP A 39 -1.99 3.65 -2.20
C ASP A 39 -1.24 2.93 -1.06
N LEU A 40 0.10 2.87 -1.14
CA LEU A 40 0.92 2.27 -0.07
C LEU A 40 0.80 3.04 1.25
N PHE A 41 0.83 4.37 1.22
CA PHE A 41 0.66 5.18 2.43
C PHE A 41 -0.73 5.00 3.05
N LYS A 42 -1.75 4.79 2.24
CA LYS A 42 -3.09 4.46 2.74
C LYS A 42 -3.09 3.15 3.51
N HIS A 43 -2.53 2.08 2.94
CA HIS A 43 -2.34 0.80 3.61
C HIS A 43 -1.54 0.95 4.92
N MET A 44 -0.44 1.71 4.90
CA MET A 44 0.35 1.96 6.11
C MET A 44 -0.42 2.72 7.20
N LYS A 45 -1.29 3.66 6.80
CA LYS A 45 -2.13 4.42 7.73
C LYS A 45 -3.14 3.50 8.42
N GLU A 46 -3.71 2.53 7.70
CA GLU A 46 -4.67 1.58 8.24
C GLU A 46 -4.05 0.74 9.37
N ILE A 47 -2.80 0.29 9.22
CA ILE A 47 -2.08 -0.39 10.32
C ILE A 47 -1.85 0.56 11.50
N LYS A 48 -1.41 1.80 11.23
CA LYS A 48 -1.17 2.79 12.29
C LYS A 48 -2.44 3.07 13.10
N THR A 49 -3.61 2.98 12.47
CA THR A 49 -4.90 3.08 13.18
C THR A 49 -5.29 1.81 13.92
N LYS A 50 -4.85 0.64 13.45
CA LYS A 50 -5.06 -0.66 14.12
C LYS A 50 -4.08 -0.88 15.27
N LEU A 51 -2.94 -0.19 15.29
CA LEU A 51 -1.99 -0.18 16.40
C LEU A 51 -2.55 0.69 17.54
N PRO A 52 -2.77 0.14 18.75
CA PRO A 52 -3.29 0.92 19.87
C PRO A 52 -2.37 2.10 20.20
N GLY A 53 -2.94 3.30 20.32
CA GLY A 53 -2.19 4.53 20.61
C GLY A 53 -1.62 4.63 22.02
N ASN A 54 -2.06 3.78 22.96
CA ASN A 54 -1.54 3.64 24.32
C ASN A 54 -1.76 2.20 24.82
N ASP A 55 -0.69 1.40 24.74
CA ASP A 55 -0.18 0.49 25.78
C ASP A 55 -0.73 -0.94 26.04
N ILE A 56 0.26 -1.77 26.44
CA ILE A 56 0.35 -2.96 27.33
C ILE A 56 0.44 -4.38 26.73
N PHE A 57 -0.29 -4.79 25.69
CA PHE A 57 -0.25 -6.21 25.27
C PHE A 57 0.48 -6.43 23.95
N ALA A 58 1.59 -7.20 24.00
CA ALA A 58 2.31 -7.67 22.82
C ALA A 58 1.36 -8.30 21.78
N HIS A 59 0.32 -9.01 22.23
CA HIS A 59 -0.72 -9.58 21.37
C HIS A 59 -1.54 -8.52 20.60
N ALA A 60 -1.93 -7.41 21.24
CA ALA A 60 -2.73 -6.35 20.62
C ALA A 60 -1.94 -5.56 19.56
N THR A 61 -0.62 -5.50 19.70
CA THR A 61 0.29 -4.86 18.75
C THR A 61 0.76 -5.83 17.66
N TYR A 62 0.91 -7.12 17.97
CA TYR A 62 1.47 -8.12 17.07
C TYR A 62 0.50 -8.60 15.99
N SER A 63 -0.79 -8.77 16.33
CA SER A 63 -1.79 -9.27 15.38
C SER A 63 -1.97 -8.35 14.16
N PRO A 64 -2.12 -7.01 14.30
CA PRO A 64 -2.20 -6.10 13.16
C PRO A 64 -0.93 -6.06 12.30
N VAL A 65 0.25 -6.20 12.92
CA VAL A 65 1.53 -6.25 12.19
C VAL A 65 1.64 -7.52 11.35
N LYS A 66 1.26 -8.67 11.92
CA LYS A 66 1.26 -9.96 11.21
C LYS A 66 0.25 -9.97 10.06
N GLU A 67 -0.94 -9.42 10.28
CA GLU A 67 -1.95 -9.22 9.22
C GLU A 67 -1.37 -8.40 8.07
N PHE A 68 -0.73 -7.27 8.38
CA PHE A 68 -0.11 -6.43 7.35
C PHE A 68 1.04 -7.12 6.60
N GLN A 69 1.88 -7.91 7.28
CA GLN A 69 2.92 -8.70 6.62
C GLN A 69 2.31 -9.72 5.63
N CYS A 70 1.16 -10.31 5.96
CA CYS A 70 0.41 -11.16 5.04
C CYS A 70 -0.11 -10.35 3.83
N GLU A 71 -0.64 -9.14 4.05
CA GLU A 71 -1.06 -8.24 2.98
C GLU A 71 0.12 -7.84 2.07
N LEU A 72 1.28 -7.49 2.63
CA LEU A 72 2.48 -7.17 1.83
C LEU A 72 2.91 -8.34 0.95
N LYS A 73 2.86 -9.58 1.45
CA LYS A 73 3.16 -10.78 0.64
C LYS A 73 2.14 -10.96 -0.48
N LEU A 74 0.86 -10.72 -0.20
CA LEU A 74 -0.20 -10.76 -1.21
C LEU A 74 0.01 -9.66 -2.27
N PHE A 75 0.34 -8.44 -1.85
CA PHE A 75 0.63 -7.33 -2.76
C PHE A 75 1.83 -7.63 -3.65
N SER A 76 2.93 -8.13 -3.08
CA SER A 76 4.12 -8.52 -3.84
C SER A 76 3.79 -9.56 -4.91
N ARG A 77 3.01 -10.59 -4.55
CA ARG A 77 2.53 -11.62 -5.50
C ARG A 77 1.61 -11.05 -6.58
N ASN A 78 0.66 -10.19 -6.20
CA ASN A 78 -0.28 -9.63 -7.17
C ASN A 78 0.44 -8.68 -8.14
N LEU A 79 1.35 -7.84 -7.65
CA LEU A 79 2.15 -6.94 -8.48
C LEU A 79 3.06 -7.70 -9.46
N SER A 80 3.65 -8.84 -9.05
CA SER A 80 4.44 -9.67 -9.98
C SER A 80 3.60 -10.31 -11.10
N LEU A 81 2.29 -10.44 -10.89
CA LEU A 81 1.31 -10.90 -11.87
C LEU A 81 0.61 -9.75 -12.61
N ASN A 82 1.05 -8.50 -12.41
CA ASN A 82 0.40 -7.28 -12.92
C ASN A 82 -1.05 -7.08 -12.43
N ILE A 83 -1.40 -7.60 -11.26
CA ILE A 83 -2.72 -7.43 -10.64
C ILE A 83 -2.64 -6.27 -9.64
N THR A 84 -3.39 -5.18 -9.90
CA THR A 84 -3.35 -3.93 -9.10
C THR A 84 -4.62 -3.67 -8.29
N THR A 85 -5.47 -4.66 -8.08
CA THR A 85 -6.79 -4.50 -7.43
C THR A 85 -6.75 -3.92 -6.01
N HIS A 86 -5.60 -4.00 -5.32
CA HIS A 86 -5.40 -3.40 -3.99
C HIS A 86 -4.78 -2.00 -4.04
N PHE A 87 -4.46 -1.51 -5.23
CA PHE A 87 -3.85 -0.21 -5.48
C PHE A 87 -4.75 0.56 -6.46
N PRO A 88 -5.92 1.06 -6.03
CA PRO A 88 -6.93 1.63 -6.92
C PRO A 88 -6.46 2.91 -7.63
N THR A 89 -5.62 3.72 -6.97
CA THR A 89 -5.04 4.91 -7.59
C THR A 89 -4.05 4.47 -8.68
N LEU A 90 -3.21 3.48 -8.38
CA LEU A 90 -2.29 2.89 -9.34
C LEU A 90 -3.04 2.22 -10.48
N GLU A 91 -4.09 1.44 -10.23
CA GLU A 91 -4.90 0.74 -11.25
C GLU A 91 -5.49 1.72 -12.27
N THR A 92 -5.96 2.87 -11.79
CA THR A 92 -6.48 3.95 -12.65
C THR A 92 -5.38 4.53 -13.55
N MET A 93 -4.13 4.58 -13.07
CA MET A 93 -2.97 5.09 -13.82
C MET A 93 -2.23 4.01 -14.62
N ALA A 94 -2.32 2.75 -14.22
CA ALA A 94 -1.54 1.61 -14.72
C ALA A 94 -2.07 1.05 -16.03
N ALA A 95 -3.26 1.45 -16.49
CA ALA A 95 -3.76 1.13 -17.83
C ALA A 95 -2.80 1.52 -18.97
N GLN A 96 -1.73 2.27 -18.66
CA GLN A 96 -0.71 2.75 -19.58
C GLN A 96 0.70 2.12 -19.39
N PHE A 97 0.93 1.24 -18.37
CA PHE A 97 2.28 0.71 -18.07
C PHE A 97 2.30 -0.77 -17.67
N THR A 98 3.36 -1.45 -18.07
CA THR A 98 3.79 -2.71 -17.44
C THR A 98 4.31 -2.41 -16.04
N LEU A 99 3.77 -3.10 -15.03
CA LEU A 99 4.25 -2.94 -13.66
C LEU A 99 5.67 -3.47 -13.58
N THR A 100 6.54 -2.65 -13.01
CA THR A 100 7.97 -2.94 -12.96
C THR A 100 8.28 -3.74 -11.70
N GLU A 101 9.27 -4.63 -11.81
CA GLU A 101 9.92 -5.34 -10.70
C GLU A 101 10.22 -4.42 -9.50
N LYS A 102 10.42 -3.12 -9.78
CA LYS A 102 10.55 -2.03 -8.81
C LYS A 102 9.48 -2.04 -7.71
N TYR A 103 8.19 -2.17 -8.03
CA TYR A 103 7.12 -2.11 -7.00
C TYR A 103 7.13 -3.36 -6.11
N THR A 104 7.30 -4.53 -6.72
CA THR A 104 7.49 -5.80 -6.00
C THR A 104 8.70 -5.74 -5.06
N ASN A 105 9.81 -5.15 -5.52
CA ASN A 105 11.03 -4.96 -4.73
C ASN A 105 10.83 -3.97 -3.57
N MET A 106 10.04 -2.91 -3.76
CA MET A 106 9.68 -1.99 -2.67
C MET A 106 8.83 -2.67 -1.60
N ILE A 107 7.78 -3.39 -1.99
CA ILE A 107 6.92 -4.13 -1.06
C ILE A 107 7.74 -5.16 -0.28
N THR A 108 8.62 -5.89 -0.97
CA THR A 108 9.48 -6.90 -0.35
C THR A 108 10.49 -6.27 0.62
N SER A 109 11.04 -5.10 0.29
CA SER A 109 11.93 -4.36 1.20
C SER A 109 11.18 -3.87 2.44
N LEU A 110 9.94 -3.39 2.28
CA LEU A 110 9.11 -2.96 3.41
C LEU A 110 8.77 -4.12 4.34
N ASP A 111 8.42 -5.30 3.80
CA ASP A 111 8.15 -6.51 4.60
C ASP A 111 9.38 -6.90 5.45
N LYS A 112 10.59 -6.79 4.87
CA LYS A 112 11.85 -7.05 5.59
C LYS A 112 12.08 -6.05 6.73
N GLU A 113 11.88 -4.77 6.48
CA GLU A 113 12.03 -3.71 7.50
C GLU A 113 11.04 -3.90 8.65
N ILE A 114 9.78 -4.22 8.36
CA ILE A 114 8.78 -4.51 9.39
C ILE A 114 9.16 -5.77 10.16
N THR A 115 9.62 -6.83 9.47
CA THR A 115 10.09 -8.05 10.13
C THR A 115 11.27 -7.78 11.06
N LEU A 116 12.22 -6.94 10.64
CA LEU A 116 13.37 -6.57 11.47
C LEU A 116 12.93 -5.76 12.71
N HIS A 117 12.08 -4.76 12.51
CA HIS A 117 11.63 -3.87 13.58
C HIS A 117 10.73 -4.58 14.61
N PHE A 118 9.92 -5.54 14.17
CA PHE A 118 8.99 -6.27 15.02
C PHE A 118 9.44 -7.71 15.37
N GLY A 119 10.63 -8.13 14.92
CA GLY A 119 11.14 -9.50 15.09
C GLY A 119 11.33 -9.92 16.56
N GLY A 120 11.61 -8.97 17.46
CA GLY A 120 11.65 -9.23 18.89
C GLY A 120 10.31 -9.69 19.46
N PHE A 121 9.20 -9.12 18.97
CA PHE A 121 7.85 -9.52 19.36
C PHE A 121 7.46 -10.89 18.80
N GLN A 122 7.92 -11.23 17.59
CA GLN A 122 7.70 -12.55 16.98
C GLN A 122 8.28 -13.68 17.84
N LYS A 123 9.50 -13.50 18.36
CA LYS A 123 10.18 -14.49 19.19
C LYS A 123 9.45 -14.71 20.52
N LEU A 124 9.06 -13.62 21.19
CA LEU A 124 8.30 -13.68 22.43
C LEU A 124 6.94 -14.36 22.22
N TYR A 125 6.25 -14.08 21.12
CA TYR A 125 4.97 -14.71 20.80
C TYR A 125 5.12 -16.22 20.57
N ALA A 126 6.15 -16.66 19.83
CA ALA A 126 6.41 -18.08 19.62
C ALA A 126 6.73 -18.81 20.93
N GLU A 127 7.38 -18.15 21.89
CA GLU A 127 7.63 -18.71 23.22
C GLU A 127 6.34 -18.82 24.06
N PHE A 128 5.40 -17.87 23.93
CA PHE A 128 4.09 -17.93 24.60
C PHE A 128 3.14 -18.98 24.00
N ASP A 129 3.10 -19.14 22.67
CA ASP A 129 2.28 -20.15 21.96
C ASP A 129 2.68 -21.59 22.34
N ILE A 130 3.93 -21.83 22.74
CA ILE A 130 4.42 -23.15 23.19
C ILE A 130 3.90 -23.50 24.60
N LEU A 131 3.49 -22.50 25.39
CA LEU A 131 3.08 -22.65 26.78
C LEU A 131 1.55 -22.74 26.99
N SER A 132 0.78 -22.62 25.90
CA SER A 132 -0.69 -22.73 25.85
C SER A 132 -1.15 -24.05 25.26
#